data_AF-A0A221SSX7-F1
#
_entry.id   AF-A0A221SSX7-F1
#
_cell.length_a   1.000
_cell.length_b   1.000
_cell.length_c   1.000
_cell.angle_alpha   90.00
_cell.angle_beta   90.00
_cell.angle_gamma   90.00
#
_symmetry.space_group_name_H-M   'P 1'
#
loop_
_entity.id
_entity.type
_entity.pdbx_description
1 polymer ?
#
loop_
_entity_poly.entity_id
_entity_poly.type
_entity_poly.pdbx_seq_one_letter_code
_entity_poly.pdbx_strand_id
1 'polypeptide(L)'
;MLMLSMFLSACRGDPTTMTQLPLNSSDLPSTLVRICQVLIENPSVDTLASRLGKHQQDELNGPGFRTVTSAPPEFEKLLVYFLSSQDQVTLKAQFKPGQGITVGALKDKFGPFRILPQDPGNFRRGQIAFEKVIGSHTCELNLYLEQLKEKVEDTDRVSELSILVWE
;
A
#
# COMPACT_ATOMS: atom_id res chain seq x y z
N MET A 1 39.14 32.13 -38.30
CA MET A 1 37.86 32.82 -38.12
C MET A 1 36.76 31.81 -38.40
N LEU A 2 35.92 31.56 -37.40
CA LEU A 2 34.66 30.78 -37.37
C LEU A 2 34.70 29.25 -37.57
N MET A 3 34.62 28.59 -36.41
CA MET A 3 34.07 27.24 -36.18
C MET A 3 32.60 27.14 -36.61
N LEU A 4 32.15 25.95 -37.02
CA LEU A 4 30.75 25.56 -36.94
C LEU A 4 30.65 24.08 -36.52
N SER A 5 30.67 23.84 -35.21
CA SER A 5 30.30 22.53 -34.64
C SER A 5 28.78 22.48 -34.50
N MET A 6 28.13 21.62 -35.27
CA MET A 6 26.71 21.31 -35.08
C MET A 6 26.55 20.41 -33.85
N PHE A 7 25.96 20.95 -32.79
CA PHE A 7 25.48 20.16 -31.65
C PHE A 7 24.13 19.53 -32.02
N LEU A 8 24.10 18.21 -32.13
CA LEU A 8 22.88 17.42 -32.10
C LEU A 8 22.32 17.49 -30.67
N SER A 9 21.29 18.32 -30.46
CA SER A 9 20.43 18.21 -29.28
C SER A 9 19.61 16.94 -29.41
N ALA A 10 20.03 15.88 -28.73
CA ALA A 10 19.17 14.76 -28.44
C ALA A 10 18.13 15.23 -27.41
N CYS A 11 16.86 15.26 -27.80
CA CYS A 11 15.72 15.32 -26.89
C CYS A 11 15.77 14.09 -25.98
N ARG A 12 16.44 14.21 -24.84
CA ARG A 12 16.35 13.25 -23.75
C ARG A 12 14.99 13.52 -23.11
N GLY A 13 13.99 12.71 -23.44
CA GLY A 13 12.72 12.74 -22.74
C GLY A 13 13.00 12.61 -21.25
N ASP A 14 12.57 13.61 -20.47
CA ASP A 14 12.58 13.52 -19.03
C ASP A 14 11.86 12.23 -18.63
N PRO A 15 12.45 11.38 -17.78
CA PRO A 15 11.71 10.28 -17.20
C PRO A 15 10.59 10.92 -16.40
N THR A 16 9.35 10.79 -16.91
CA THR A 16 8.12 11.23 -16.27
C THR A 16 8.23 11.00 -14.77
N THR A 17 8.32 12.09 -14.01
CA THR A 17 8.44 12.03 -12.57
C THR A 17 7.17 11.38 -12.05
N MET A 18 7.19 10.07 -11.81
CA MET A 18 6.06 9.39 -11.19
C MET A 18 5.80 10.06 -9.86
N THR A 19 4.63 10.69 -9.71
CA THR A 19 4.28 11.39 -8.48
C THR A 19 4.30 10.41 -7.32
N GLN A 20 5.17 10.66 -6.34
CA GLN A 20 5.27 9.82 -5.15
C GLN A 20 3.97 9.90 -4.32
N LEU A 21 3.62 8.77 -3.73
CA LEU A 21 2.47 8.62 -2.85
C LEU A 21 2.90 8.93 -1.41
N PRO A 22 2.29 9.92 -0.73
CA PRO A 22 2.71 10.31 0.60
C PRO A 22 2.32 9.26 1.64
N LEU A 23 3.30 8.67 2.32
CA LEU A 23 3.08 7.61 3.31
C LEU A 23 2.97 8.09 4.76
N ASN A 24 2.96 9.40 5.00
CA ASN A 24 2.85 9.93 6.36
C ASN A 24 1.46 9.60 6.97
N SER A 25 1.42 9.41 8.28
CA SER A 25 0.21 9.02 9.02
C SER A 25 -1.02 9.92 8.79
N SER A 26 -0.88 11.24 8.61
CA SER A 26 -2.02 12.14 8.39
C SER A 26 -2.69 11.95 7.03
N ASP A 27 -1.91 11.64 5.99
CA ASP A 27 -2.42 11.47 4.63
C ASP A 27 -2.72 10.02 4.27
N LEU A 28 -2.23 9.07 5.08
CA LEU A 28 -2.30 7.63 4.79
C LEU A 28 -3.69 7.13 4.38
N PRO A 29 -4.82 7.50 5.04
CA PRO A 29 -6.14 7.08 4.58
C PRO A 29 -6.44 7.47 3.12
N SER A 30 -6.06 8.68 2.72
CA SER A 30 -6.25 9.17 1.34
C SER A 30 -5.24 8.53 0.38
N THR A 31 -4.02 8.28 0.84
CA THR A 31 -3.00 7.58 0.07
C THR A 31 -3.39 6.14 -0.24
N LEU A 32 -4.04 5.44 0.70
CA LEU A 32 -4.53 4.08 0.45
C LEU A 32 -5.55 4.05 -0.71
N VAL A 33 -6.43 5.06 -0.81
CA VAL A 33 -7.34 5.18 -1.97
C VAL A 33 -6.56 5.39 -3.28
N ARG A 34 -5.50 6.19 -3.25
CA ARG A 34 -4.63 6.38 -4.43
C ARG A 34 -3.85 5.12 -4.79
N ILE A 35 -3.45 4.31 -3.80
CA ILE A 35 -2.82 3.02 -4.05
C ILE A 35 -3.81 2.07 -4.75
N CYS A 36 -5.07 2.02 -4.30
CA CYS A 36 -6.11 1.27 -5.01
C CYS A 36 -6.20 1.70 -6.48
N GLN A 37 -6.22 3.01 -6.76
CA GLN A 37 -6.26 3.53 -8.14
C GLN A 37 -5.05 3.09 -8.96
N VAL A 38 -3.84 3.14 -8.40
CA VAL A 38 -2.63 2.67 -9.07
C VAL A 38 -2.72 1.18 -9.40
N LEU A 39 -3.24 0.36 -8.48
CA LEU A 39 -3.41 -1.07 -8.69
C LEU A 39 -4.46 -1.40 -9.76
N ILE A 40 -5.53 -0.60 -9.84
CA ILE A 40 -6.55 -0.71 -10.90
C ILE A 40 -5.97 -0.32 -12.27
N GLU A 41 -5.26 0.81 -12.34
CA GLU A 41 -4.77 1.36 -13.62
C GLU A 41 -3.59 0.56 -14.19
N ASN A 42 -2.70 0.06 -13.32
CA ASN A 42 -1.49 -0.65 -13.73
C ASN A 42 -0.99 -1.58 -12.60
N PRO A 43 -1.53 -2.81 -12.50
CA PRO A 43 -1.15 -3.77 -11.46
C PRO A 43 0.26 -4.30 -11.69
N SER A 44 1.26 -3.57 -11.18
CA SER A 44 2.68 -3.92 -11.28
C SER A 44 3.40 -3.67 -9.96
N VAL A 45 4.15 -4.69 -9.50
CA VAL A 45 4.95 -4.64 -8.27
C VAL A 45 5.95 -3.48 -8.31
N ASP A 46 6.72 -3.36 -9.40
CA ASP A 46 7.74 -2.33 -9.54
C ASP A 46 7.14 -0.94 -9.69
N THR A 47 6.00 -0.83 -10.39
CA THR A 47 5.30 0.46 -10.57
C THR A 47 4.78 0.97 -9.23
N LEU A 48 4.11 0.12 -8.45
CA LEU A 48 3.62 0.52 -7.13
C LEU A 48 4.78 0.83 -6.17
N ALA A 49 5.79 -0.05 -6.10
CA ALA A 49 6.94 0.17 -5.22
C ALA A 49 7.69 1.49 -5.54
N SER A 50 7.86 1.82 -6.82
CA SER A 50 8.47 3.09 -7.26
C SER A 50 7.69 4.32 -6.80
N ARG A 51 6.36 4.25 -6.78
CA ARG A 51 5.51 5.35 -6.30
C ARG A 51 5.53 5.49 -4.78
N LEU A 52 5.78 4.41 -4.05
CA LEU A 52 5.86 4.41 -2.57
C LEU A 52 7.22 4.91 -2.05
N GLY A 53 8.29 4.79 -2.84
CA GLY A 53 9.59 5.35 -2.50
C GLY A 53 10.78 4.55 -3.05
N LYS A 54 11.95 4.76 -2.44
CA LYS A 54 13.13 3.91 -2.70
C LYS A 54 12.80 2.50 -2.24
N HIS A 55 13.13 1.53 -3.08
CA HIS A 55 12.85 0.13 -2.81
C HIS A 55 13.96 -0.76 -3.35
N GLN A 56 13.98 -2.00 -2.89
CA GLN A 56 14.90 -3.04 -3.35
C GLN A 56 14.17 -4.38 -3.37
N GLN A 57 14.76 -5.39 -4.02
CA GLN A 57 14.29 -6.77 -3.89
C GLN A 57 14.33 -7.19 -2.43
N ASP A 58 13.25 -7.82 -1.94
CA ASP A 58 13.24 -8.36 -0.58
C ASP A 58 14.11 -9.62 -0.51
N GLU A 59 15.14 -9.58 0.35
CA GLU A 59 16.13 -10.66 0.47
C GLU A 59 15.56 -11.96 1.05
N LEU A 60 14.49 -11.87 1.84
CA LEU A 60 13.90 -13.02 2.53
C LEU A 60 12.86 -13.74 1.67
N ASN A 61 12.16 -13.00 0.79
CA ASN A 61 11.03 -13.52 0.02
C ASN A 61 11.36 -13.72 -1.47
N GLY A 62 12.45 -13.14 -1.97
CA GLY A 62 12.94 -13.37 -3.34
C GLY A 62 12.45 -12.36 -4.38
N PRO A 63 12.61 -12.66 -5.68
CA PRO A 63 12.54 -11.67 -6.77
C PRO A 63 11.15 -11.09 -7.04
N GLY A 64 10.07 -11.75 -6.61
CA GLY A 64 8.69 -11.25 -6.77
C GLY A 64 8.29 -10.18 -5.74
N PHE A 65 9.19 -9.83 -4.82
CA PHE A 65 8.91 -8.97 -3.68
C PHE A 65 9.78 -7.71 -3.73
N ARG A 66 9.19 -6.58 -3.34
CA ARG A 66 9.87 -5.30 -3.17
C ARG A 66 9.64 -4.75 -1.78
N THR A 67 10.72 -4.51 -1.06
CA THR A 67 10.69 -3.80 0.23
C THR A 67 10.97 -2.32 -0.02
N VAL A 68 10.06 -1.45 0.44
CA VAL A 68 10.22 0.00 0.37
C VAL A 68 11.12 0.44 1.53
N THR A 69 12.38 0.76 1.21
CA THR A 69 13.44 1.05 2.19
C THR A 69 13.42 2.49 2.68
N SER A 70 12.72 3.39 1.98
CA SER A 70 12.47 4.76 2.45
C SER A 70 11.11 4.91 3.15
N ALA A 71 10.55 3.82 3.69
CA ALA A 71 9.28 3.88 4.42
C ALA A 71 9.42 4.80 5.65
N PRO A 72 8.38 5.59 5.99
CA PRO A 72 8.35 6.38 7.21
C PRO A 72 8.56 5.54 8.50
N PRO A 73 9.05 6.14 9.60
CA PRO A 73 9.46 5.42 10.80
C PRO A 73 8.32 4.68 11.52
N GLU A 74 7.06 5.01 11.26
CA GLU A 74 5.88 4.30 11.77
C GLU A 74 5.72 2.88 11.21
N PHE A 75 6.30 2.61 10.04
CA PHE A 75 6.27 1.29 9.44
C PHE A 75 7.41 0.42 9.99
N GLU A 76 7.05 -0.79 10.38
CA GLU A 76 8.02 -1.86 10.63
C GLU A 76 8.46 -2.49 9.30
N LYS A 77 7.50 -2.70 8.39
CA LYS A 77 7.76 -3.22 7.04
C LYS A 77 6.73 -2.71 6.05
N LEU A 78 7.17 -2.39 4.84
CA LEU A 78 6.31 -2.06 3.71
C LEU A 78 6.75 -2.86 2.49
N LEU A 79 5.90 -3.79 2.07
CA LEU A 79 6.21 -4.84 1.10
C LEU A 79 5.19 -4.84 -0.04
N VAL A 80 5.66 -4.77 -1.28
CA VAL A 80 4.84 -4.90 -2.49
C VAL A 80 5.19 -6.21 -3.17
N TYR A 81 4.19 -6.99 -3.57
CA TYR A 81 4.43 -8.28 -4.22
C TYR A 81 3.21 -8.76 -4.99
N PHE A 82 3.41 -9.78 -5.83
CA PHE A 82 2.33 -10.47 -6.51
C PHE A 82 1.84 -11.63 -5.63
N LEU A 83 0.57 -11.59 -5.23
CA LEU A 83 -0.08 -12.63 -4.45
C LEU A 83 -0.68 -13.67 -5.39
N SER A 84 0.09 -14.72 -5.70
CA SER A 84 -0.29 -15.74 -6.69
C SER A 84 -1.62 -16.45 -6.39
N SER A 85 -2.00 -16.60 -5.11
CA SER A 85 -3.28 -17.23 -4.74
C SER A 85 -4.51 -16.41 -5.12
N GLN A 86 -4.32 -15.14 -5.49
CA GLN A 86 -5.37 -14.20 -5.86
C GLN A 86 -5.09 -13.50 -7.20
N ASP A 87 -4.05 -13.93 -7.92
CA ASP A 87 -3.62 -13.39 -9.22
C ASP A 87 -3.51 -11.85 -9.26
N GLN A 88 -3.06 -11.21 -8.18
CA GLN A 88 -3.06 -9.75 -8.04
C GLN A 88 -1.80 -9.20 -7.38
N VAL A 89 -1.45 -7.96 -7.73
CA VAL A 89 -0.43 -7.18 -7.00
C VAL A 89 -1.05 -6.63 -5.72
N THR A 90 -0.35 -6.79 -4.60
CA THR A 90 -0.78 -6.31 -3.29
C THR A 90 0.31 -5.47 -2.63
N LEU A 91 -0.14 -4.60 -1.72
CA LEU A 91 0.70 -3.94 -0.73
C LEU A 91 0.40 -4.57 0.62
N LYS A 92 1.43 -4.97 1.36
CA LYS A 92 1.37 -5.28 2.78
C LYS A 92 2.14 -4.24 3.57
N ALA A 93 1.49 -3.60 4.52
CA ALA A 93 2.13 -2.69 5.48
C ALA A 93 2.00 -3.24 6.89
N GLN A 94 3.11 -3.29 7.61
CA GLN A 94 3.18 -3.63 9.02
C GLN A 94 3.62 -2.39 9.79
N PHE A 95 2.89 -2.07 10.85
CA PHE A 95 3.15 -0.90 11.67
C PHE A 95 3.89 -1.29 12.95
N LYS A 96 4.71 -0.37 13.45
CA LYS A 96 5.26 -0.47 14.80
C LYS A 96 4.14 -0.36 15.84
N PRO A 97 4.30 -0.96 17.03
CA PRO A 97 3.28 -0.89 18.08
C PRO A 97 2.88 0.55 18.41
N GLY A 98 1.58 0.83 18.42
CA GLY A 98 1.00 2.14 18.70
C GLY A 98 1.09 3.16 17.56
N GLN A 99 1.69 2.80 16.42
CA GLN A 99 1.89 3.68 15.27
C GLN A 99 0.92 3.39 14.12
N GLY A 100 0.12 2.34 14.22
CA GLY A 100 -0.90 1.98 13.25
C GLY A 100 -1.95 3.06 13.03
N ILE A 101 -2.45 3.18 11.80
CA ILE A 101 -3.64 3.98 11.49
C ILE A 101 -4.84 3.51 12.32
N THR A 102 -5.71 4.45 12.72
CA THR A 102 -6.92 4.09 13.48
C THR A 102 -8.05 3.63 12.57
N VAL A 103 -8.93 2.77 13.09
CA VAL A 103 -10.15 2.32 12.40
C VAL A 103 -11.03 3.51 11.98
N GLY A 104 -11.18 4.52 12.85
CA GLY A 104 -11.96 5.71 12.57
C GLY A 104 -11.41 6.51 11.38
N ALA A 105 -10.09 6.67 11.29
CA ALA A 105 -9.46 7.39 10.17
C ALA A 105 -9.67 6.69 8.82
N LEU A 106 -9.73 5.35 8.82
CA LEU A 106 -10.05 4.58 7.62
C LEU A 106 -11.54 4.67 7.27
N LYS A 107 -12.41 4.62 8.28
CA LYS A 107 -13.86 4.72 8.11
C LYS A 107 -14.30 6.02 7.42
N ASP A 108 -13.61 7.12 7.70
CA ASP A 108 -13.86 8.42 7.04
C ASP A 108 -13.58 8.40 5.52
N LYS A 109 -12.72 7.48 5.03
CA LYS A 109 -12.36 7.38 3.60
C LYS A 109 -12.99 6.20 2.89
N PHE A 110 -13.14 5.09 3.58
CA PHE A 110 -13.62 3.82 3.01
C PHE A 110 -15.07 3.49 3.39
N GLY A 111 -15.64 4.15 4.40
CA GLY A 111 -16.98 3.85 4.88
C GLY A 111 -16.98 2.77 5.98
N PRO A 112 -18.08 2.05 6.22
CA PRO A 112 -18.14 1.05 7.27
C PRO A 112 -17.20 -0.13 6.99
N PHE A 113 -16.66 -0.72 8.06
CA PHE A 113 -15.95 -1.99 7.96
C PHE A 113 -16.89 -3.17 8.24
N ARG A 114 -16.45 -4.35 7.83
CA ARG A 114 -17.02 -5.64 8.24
C ARG A 114 -15.99 -6.44 9.04
N ILE A 115 -16.46 -7.22 10.00
CA ILE A 115 -15.61 -8.13 10.76
C ILE A 115 -15.35 -9.37 9.91
N LEU A 116 -14.09 -9.79 9.83
CA LEU A 116 -13.70 -11.01 9.14
C LEU A 116 -13.77 -12.22 10.09
N PRO A 117 -14.11 -13.42 9.58
CA PRO A 117 -13.98 -14.65 10.35
C PRO A 117 -12.53 -14.77 10.86
N GLN A 118 -12.36 -15.17 12.13
CA GLN A 118 -11.01 -15.40 12.65
C GLN A 118 -10.34 -16.51 11.85
N ASP A 119 -9.11 -16.24 11.38
CA ASP A 119 -8.25 -17.28 10.83
C ASP A 119 -7.93 -18.30 11.95
N PRO A 120 -8.31 -19.58 11.79
CA PRO A 120 -8.02 -20.62 12.77
C PRO A 120 -6.51 -20.86 12.99
N GLY A 121 -5.62 -20.29 12.18
CA GLY A 121 -4.18 -20.27 12.43
C GLY A 121 -3.68 -19.07 13.24
N ASN A 122 -4.50 -18.03 13.44
CA ASN A 122 -4.07 -16.75 13.99
C ASN A 122 -5.09 -16.16 14.99
N PHE A 123 -5.23 -16.82 16.14
CA PHE A 123 -6.18 -16.48 17.21
C PHE A 123 -5.92 -15.15 17.93
N ARG A 124 -4.89 -14.37 17.56
CA ARG A 124 -4.38 -13.27 18.40
C ARG A 124 -4.74 -11.87 17.91
N ARG A 125 -5.39 -11.72 16.76
CA ARG A 125 -5.68 -10.39 16.19
C ARG A 125 -7.12 -10.32 15.69
N GLY A 126 -7.82 -9.25 16.06
CA GLY A 126 -9.10 -8.93 15.43
C GLY A 126 -8.86 -8.61 13.97
N GLN A 127 -9.65 -9.20 13.08
CA GLN A 127 -9.55 -8.96 11.64
C GLN A 127 -10.79 -8.25 11.14
N ILE A 128 -10.60 -7.17 10.40
CA ILE A 128 -11.67 -6.40 9.76
C ILE A 128 -11.29 -6.11 8.32
N ALA A 129 -12.30 -5.82 7.50
CA ALA A 129 -12.09 -5.33 6.15
C ALA A 129 -12.87 -4.05 5.91
N PHE A 130 -12.26 -3.13 5.18
CA PHE A 130 -12.96 -2.00 4.56
C PHE A 130 -13.01 -2.22 3.06
N GLU A 131 -14.13 -1.89 2.45
CA GLU A 131 -14.32 -1.99 1.00
C GLU A 131 -14.67 -0.62 0.43
N LYS A 132 -14.10 -0.31 -0.73
CA LYS A 132 -14.44 0.91 -1.48
C LYS A 132 -14.49 0.60 -2.96
N VAL A 133 -15.63 0.92 -3.57
CA VAL A 133 -15.80 0.83 -5.02
C VAL A 133 -15.16 2.06 -5.70
N ILE A 134 -14.32 1.82 -6.70
CA ILE A 134 -13.65 2.82 -7.52
C ILE A 134 -13.86 2.45 -8.99
N GLY A 135 -14.78 3.16 -9.66
CA GLY A 135 -15.22 2.78 -11.00
C GLY A 135 -15.96 1.44 -10.98
N SER A 136 -15.52 0.48 -11.80
CA SER A 136 -16.04 -0.89 -11.82
C SER A 136 -15.34 -1.83 -10.83
N HIS A 137 -14.32 -1.37 -10.10
CA HIS A 137 -13.49 -2.22 -9.26
C HIS A 137 -13.82 -2.03 -7.78
N THR A 138 -13.68 -3.09 -6.99
CA THR A 138 -13.69 -3.06 -5.54
C THR A 138 -12.25 -3.09 -5.02
N CYS A 139 -11.90 -2.12 -4.17
CA CYS A 139 -10.68 -2.13 -3.39
C CYS A 139 -11.00 -2.51 -1.94
N GLU A 140 -10.36 -3.56 -1.44
CA GLU A 140 -10.49 -4.04 -0.07
C GLU A 140 -9.20 -3.82 0.70
N LEU A 141 -9.34 -3.26 1.90
CA LEU A 141 -8.29 -3.21 2.90
C LEU A 141 -8.53 -4.31 3.93
N ASN A 142 -7.68 -5.33 3.95
CA ASN A 142 -7.70 -6.37 4.97
C ASN A 142 -6.77 -6.02 6.11
N LEU A 143 -7.32 -5.87 7.31
CA LEU A 143 -6.63 -5.29 8.45
C LEU A 143 -6.57 -6.26 9.62
N TYR A 144 -5.42 -6.27 10.31
CA TYR A 144 -5.26 -6.89 11.61
C TYR A 144 -5.06 -5.82 12.68
N LEU A 145 -5.89 -5.85 13.72
CA LEU A 145 -5.82 -4.91 14.84
C LEU A 145 -4.69 -5.30 15.81
N GLU A 146 -4.09 -4.30 16.47
CA GLU A 146 -3.03 -4.50 17.48
C GLU A 146 -3.52 -5.31 18.70
N GLN A 147 -4.78 -5.12 19.09
CA GLN A 147 -5.40 -5.79 20.23
C GLN A 147 -6.64 -6.55 19.79
N LEU A 148 -6.81 -7.76 20.32
CA LEU A 148 -8.07 -8.48 20.23
C LEU A 148 -9.02 -7.92 21.29
N LYS A 149 -10.16 -7.40 20.84
CA LYS A 149 -11.25 -6.93 21.70
C LYS A 149 -12.55 -7.60 21.25
N GLU A 150 -13.51 -7.70 22.16
CA GLU A 150 -14.86 -8.18 21.85
C GLU A 150 -15.59 -7.26 20.85
N LYS A 151 -15.24 -5.97 20.86
CA LYS A 151 -15.78 -4.95 19.99
C LYS A 151 -14.66 -4.10 19.41
N VAL A 152 -14.77 -3.80 18.12
CA VAL A 152 -13.89 -2.88 17.40
C VAL A 152 -14.38 -1.45 17.63
N GLU A 153 -13.45 -0.57 18.01
CA GLU A 153 -13.66 0.85 18.30
C GLU A 153 -12.95 1.72 17.25
N ASP A 154 -13.45 2.93 17.00
CA ASP A 154 -12.84 3.85 16.03
C ASP A 154 -11.41 4.28 16.43
N THR A 155 -11.03 4.11 17.70
CA THR A 155 -9.68 4.38 18.24
C THR A 155 -8.73 3.19 18.12
N ASP A 156 -9.21 2.00 17.75
CA ASP A 156 -8.35 0.82 17.59
C ASP A 156 -7.34 1.05 16.46
N ARG A 157 -6.13 0.54 16.66
CA ARG A 157 -5.02 0.69 15.72
C ARG A 157 -4.76 -0.57 14.92
N VAL A 158 -4.39 -0.34 13.67
CA VAL A 158 -4.03 -1.39 12.70
C VAL A 158 -2.56 -1.78 12.89
N SER A 159 -2.30 -3.04 13.20
CA SER A 159 -0.95 -3.61 13.24
C SER A 159 -0.43 -4.01 11.86
N GLU A 160 -1.33 -4.42 10.97
CA GLU A 160 -1.01 -4.85 9.61
C GLU A 160 -2.19 -4.55 8.69
N LEU A 161 -1.91 -4.06 7.49
CA LEU A 161 -2.89 -3.94 6.40
C LEU A 161 -2.37 -4.61 5.14
N SER A 162 -3.29 -5.18 4.37
CA SER A 162 -3.06 -5.64 2.99
C SER A 162 -4.14 -5.07 2.07
N ILE A 163 -3.78 -4.78 0.81
CA ILE A 163 -4.72 -4.25 -0.19
C ILE A 163 -5.01 -5.30 -1.25
N LEU A 164 -6.28 -5.53 -1.56
CA LEU A 164 -6.74 -6.38 -2.64
C LEU A 164 -7.65 -5.57 -3.56
N VAL A 165 -7.60 -5.86 -4.87
CA VAL A 165 -8.40 -5.16 -5.88
C VAL A 165 -8.94 -6.18 -6.88
N TRP A 166 -10.25 -6.11 -7.15
CA TRP A 166 -10.92 -6.95 -8.15
C TRP A 166 -12.05 -6.20 -8.85
N GLU A 167 -12.53 -6.72 -9.99
CA GLU A 167 -13.72 -6.24 -10.70
C GLU A 167 -15.02 -6.84 -10.14
#